data_AF-A0AAN7NZD5-F1
#
_entry.id   AF-A0AAN7NZD5-F1
#
_cell.length_a   1.000
_cell.length_b   1.000
_cell.length_c   1.000
_cell.angle_alpha   90.00
_cell.angle_beta   90.00
_cell.angle_gamma   90.00
#
_symmetry.space_group_name_H-M   'P 1'
#
loop_
_entity.id
_entity.type
_entity.pdbx_description
1 polymer ?
#
loop_
_entity_poly.entity_id
_entity_poly.type
_entity_poly.pdbx_seq_one_letter_code
_entity_poly.pdbx_strand_id
1 'polypeptide(L)'
;MLTSRWLHRKLLLRNCHKLHQRWRCVSNYEKGGTTNVKRLEKITMPTMVDHLHQTLTLPGNPIKFTDYDCLGFDLDNTICRYKIGAMIKLEYETLSKFLVEKKGYPSNHLLRPIEDNLDFMLKGLILDVENGNLLRIASDGHIIHGSHGTTELTRQQLLEYYGVPCRWQATDEFSSNPLFTWNGPFSEKMRTLLDYFDMPAGLVFARAVDSLDEQNGGPLKVYKIWPDLLDGIQEMFQKEHFQLNKGGYFKEMKENPHNYIHKCSDSLINWFKTLRSRNKLLFLITGSNVDFASHTALHSLGPNWKELFDIIVCFAKKPGFFIYERSFIGLEGFEEVGPVDEKDLVRGGIYTYGNWTGLCNFLKKHSGASDPKIIYFGDNLVQDIYTPAVHTPCDTVAICEELQAEGVFGHDRTHADELFLISSTWGSYFRHHESRKHTIWHDIIQKHSKTCIPSLEYVASKPIDYEYGSIQL
;
A
#
# COMPACT_ATOMS: atom_id res chain seq x y z
N MET A 1 1.13 0.60 -12.01
CA MET A 1 2.30 0.87 -11.15
C MET A 1 3.25 -0.36 -10.99
N LEU A 2 3.37 -1.29 -11.95
CA LEU A 2 4.11 -2.57 -11.76
C LEU A 2 4.87 -3.08 -13.01
N THR A 3 5.62 -2.22 -13.70
CA THR A 3 6.30 -2.61 -14.95
C THR A 3 7.74 -2.08 -14.99
N SER A 4 8.67 -2.79 -14.36
CA SER A 4 10.10 -2.43 -14.46
C SER A 4 11.01 -3.52 -15.02
N ARG A 5 10.60 -4.80 -15.18
CA ARG A 5 11.54 -5.80 -15.74
C ARG A 5 10.98 -7.12 -16.29
N TRP A 6 9.70 -7.43 -16.15
CA TRP A 6 9.15 -8.72 -16.62
C TRP A 6 8.99 -8.87 -18.14
N LEU A 7 9.30 -7.83 -18.94
CA LEU A 7 9.06 -7.82 -20.38
C LEU A 7 10.19 -8.36 -21.29
N HIS A 8 11.27 -8.97 -20.76
CA HIS A 8 12.46 -9.30 -21.59
C HIS A 8 12.96 -10.76 -21.55
N ARG A 9 12.11 -11.75 -21.20
CA ARG A 9 12.48 -13.18 -21.35
C ARG A 9 11.38 -14.07 -21.94
N LYS A 10 10.82 -13.69 -23.09
CA LYS A 10 10.12 -14.62 -23.99
C LYS A 10 10.78 -14.65 -25.36
N LEU A 11 12.04 -15.08 -25.39
CA LEU A 11 12.75 -15.61 -26.55
C LEU A 11 13.98 -16.34 -25.99
N LEU A 12 14.20 -17.58 -26.43
CA LEU A 12 15.23 -18.54 -25.97
C LEU A 12 14.85 -19.38 -24.74
N LEU A 13 14.13 -20.49 -24.98
CA LEU A 13 14.74 -21.84 -24.95
C LEU A 13 13.62 -22.88 -25.14
N ARG A 14 13.50 -23.36 -26.38
CA ARG A 14 12.83 -24.62 -26.73
C ARG A 14 13.85 -25.75 -26.58
N ASN A 15 13.34 -26.92 -26.18
CA ASN A 15 13.94 -28.26 -26.21
C ASN A 15 14.87 -28.64 -25.03
N CYS A 16 14.38 -29.51 -24.15
CA CYS A 16 14.90 -30.88 -24.08
C CYS A 16 13.94 -31.85 -23.37
N HIS A 17 14.00 -33.10 -23.80
CA HIS A 17 13.02 -34.17 -23.60
C HIS A 17 13.16 -34.97 -22.29
N LYS A 18 12.00 -35.45 -21.83
CA LYS A 18 11.62 -36.80 -21.32
C LYS A 18 12.67 -37.66 -20.59
N LEU A 19 12.29 -38.22 -19.44
CA LEU A 19 12.09 -39.68 -19.26
C LEU A 19 11.43 -40.07 -17.90
N HIS A 20 10.52 -41.04 -18.02
CA HIS A 20 9.86 -42.00 -17.11
C HIS A 20 10.53 -42.35 -15.74
N GLN A 21 9.89 -42.93 -14.70
CA GLN A 21 8.79 -43.92 -14.62
C GLN A 21 8.24 -44.11 -13.18
N ARG A 22 7.00 -44.64 -13.12
CA ARG A 22 6.15 -45.22 -12.05
C ARG A 22 6.78 -45.86 -10.81
N TRP A 23 6.04 -45.80 -9.68
CA TRP A 23 5.60 -46.95 -8.87
C TRP A 23 4.18 -46.74 -8.30
N ARG A 24 3.38 -47.80 -8.27
CA ARG A 24 2.06 -47.94 -7.61
C ARG A 24 2.24 -48.87 -6.41
N CYS A 25 1.50 -48.64 -5.32
CA CYS A 25 0.84 -49.72 -4.59
C CYS A 25 -0.38 -49.19 -3.82
N VAL A 26 -1.29 -50.10 -3.47
CA VAL A 26 -2.74 -49.92 -3.30
C VAL A 26 -3.18 -50.34 -1.89
N SER A 27 -4.37 -49.86 -1.48
CA SER A 27 -5.33 -50.43 -0.49
C SER A 27 -5.09 -50.07 0.99
N ASN A 28 -6.09 -49.94 1.87
CA ASN A 28 -7.56 -49.84 1.78
C ASN A 28 -8.12 -49.53 3.19
N TYR A 29 -9.24 -48.79 3.22
CA TYR A 29 -10.43 -48.99 4.06
C TYR A 29 -10.52 -48.59 5.56
N GLU A 30 -11.58 -47.77 5.80
CA GLU A 30 -12.61 -47.83 6.85
C GLU A 30 -12.27 -47.46 8.30
N LYS A 31 -13.16 -46.93 9.15
CA LYS A 31 -14.48 -46.24 9.13
C LYS A 31 -14.77 -45.86 10.60
N GLY A 32 -15.51 -44.77 10.83
CA GLY A 32 -16.29 -44.52 12.06
C GLY A 32 -15.50 -43.86 13.21
N GLY A 33 -16.07 -42.99 14.03
CA GLY A 33 -17.44 -42.49 14.17
C GLY A 33 -17.56 -41.72 15.50
N THR A 34 -18.55 -40.81 15.53
CA THR A 34 -19.24 -40.24 16.71
C THR A 34 -18.52 -39.28 17.67
N THR A 35 -18.77 -37.99 17.42
CA THR A 35 -19.46 -37.02 18.31
C THR A 35 -19.33 -37.15 19.82
N ASN A 36 -18.81 -36.10 20.46
CA ASN A 36 -19.27 -35.67 21.78
C ASN A 36 -19.31 -34.13 21.86
N VAL A 37 -20.53 -33.60 21.86
CA VAL A 37 -20.84 -32.19 22.09
C VAL A 37 -20.66 -31.91 23.59
N LYS A 38 -19.65 -31.12 23.94
CA LYS A 38 -19.54 -30.51 25.27
C LYS A 38 -19.88 -29.02 25.18
N ARG A 39 -20.91 -28.69 25.95
CA ARG A 39 -21.49 -27.38 26.26
C ARG A 39 -20.38 -26.40 26.68
N LEU A 40 -20.14 -25.36 25.87
CA LEU A 40 -19.29 -24.23 26.24
C LEU A 40 -20.12 -23.26 27.09
N GLU A 41 -19.82 -23.21 28.39
CA GLU A 41 -20.28 -22.17 29.29
C GLU A 41 -19.60 -20.84 28.93
N LYS A 42 -20.38 -19.76 28.89
CA LYS A 42 -19.91 -18.40 28.66
C LYS A 42 -18.97 -17.99 29.79
N ILE A 43 -17.66 -18.00 29.52
CA ILE A 43 -16.68 -17.28 30.32
C ILE A 43 -16.67 -15.84 29.81
N THR A 44 -17.32 -14.95 30.55
CA THR A 44 -17.19 -13.50 30.39
C THR A 44 -15.74 -13.10 30.65
N MET A 45 -15.05 -12.63 29.61
CA MET A 45 -13.74 -11.98 29.73
C MET A 45 -13.91 -10.64 30.45
N PRO A 46 -13.04 -10.29 31.43
CA PRO A 46 -13.11 -8.98 32.07
C PRO A 46 -12.71 -7.90 31.07
N THR A 47 -13.48 -6.81 31.04
CA THR A 47 -13.14 -5.56 30.38
C THR A 47 -11.83 -5.01 30.94
N MET A 48 -10.72 -5.17 30.20
CA MET A 48 -9.50 -4.40 30.42
C MET A 48 -9.63 -3.08 29.65
N VAL A 49 -10.41 -2.15 30.21
CA VAL A 49 -10.27 -0.72 29.92
C VAL A 49 -9.74 -0.13 31.20
N ASP A 50 -8.43 0.11 31.24
CA ASP A 50 -7.75 1.11 32.05
C ASP A 50 -6.28 0.71 32.16
N HIS A 51 -5.46 1.25 31.25
CA HIS A 51 -4.05 1.62 31.44
C HIS A 51 -3.39 1.84 30.08
N LEU A 52 -3.50 3.07 29.52
CA LEU A 52 -2.54 3.62 28.54
C LEU A 52 -2.79 5.12 28.33
N HIS A 53 -2.43 5.93 29.33
CA HIS A 53 -2.17 7.36 29.15
C HIS A 53 -0.82 7.72 29.77
N GLN A 54 0.25 7.17 29.20
CA GLN A 54 1.57 7.76 29.34
C GLN A 54 2.13 8.01 27.94
N THR A 55 1.82 9.20 27.43
CA THR A 55 2.50 9.79 26.28
C THR A 55 3.94 10.07 26.71
N LEU A 56 4.87 9.18 26.33
CA LEU A 56 6.29 9.36 26.60
C LEU A 56 6.86 10.34 25.56
N THR A 57 7.11 11.58 25.99
CA THR A 57 7.75 12.59 25.16
C THR A 57 9.26 12.39 25.08
N LEU A 58 9.79 12.12 23.87
CA LEU A 58 11.22 12.17 23.54
C LEU A 58 11.48 13.24 22.46
N PRO A 59 12.71 13.78 22.39
CA PRO A 59 12.98 15.06 21.75
C PRO A 59 13.00 14.98 20.22
N GLY A 60 12.02 15.61 19.60
CA GLY A 60 12.08 16.10 18.23
C GLY A 60 11.48 17.50 18.22
N ASN A 61 12.08 18.42 17.45
CA ASN A 61 11.52 19.77 17.37
C ASN A 61 10.16 19.70 16.68
N PRO A 62 9.10 20.33 17.23
CA PRO A 62 7.84 20.44 16.54
C PRO A 62 8.04 21.08 15.18
N ILE A 63 7.24 20.67 14.19
CA ILE A 63 7.31 21.23 12.84
C ILE A 63 6.06 22.06 12.55
N LYS A 64 6.25 23.17 11.86
CA LYS A 64 5.17 23.89 11.18
C LYS A 64 5.33 23.70 9.69
N PHE A 65 4.26 23.31 9.01
CA PHE A 65 4.28 23.19 7.56
C PHE A 65 4.53 24.54 6.88
N THR A 66 4.18 25.66 7.52
CA THR A 66 4.49 27.02 7.05
C THR A 66 5.98 27.38 7.09
N ASP A 67 6.83 26.60 7.75
CA ASP A 67 8.29 26.83 7.78
C ASP A 67 8.99 26.26 6.54
N TYR A 68 8.27 25.52 5.70
CA TYR A 68 8.77 24.97 4.44
C TYR A 68 8.47 25.90 3.29
N ASP A 69 9.34 25.95 2.28
CA ASP A 69 9.15 26.77 1.07
C ASP A 69 8.29 26.04 0.05
N CYS A 70 8.46 24.72 -0.04
CA CYS A 70 7.82 23.86 -1.02
C CYS A 70 7.13 22.68 -0.31
N LEU A 71 5.87 22.46 -0.62
CA LEU A 71 5.09 21.34 -0.08
C LEU A 71 4.62 20.44 -1.24
N GLY A 72 5.01 19.18 -1.17
CA GLY A 72 4.70 18.16 -2.15
C GLY A 72 3.70 17.15 -1.63
N PHE A 73 2.89 16.61 -2.51
CA PHE A 73 1.86 15.64 -2.12
C PHE A 73 1.80 14.50 -3.11
N ASP A 74 1.56 13.28 -2.62
CA ASP A 74 0.91 12.25 -3.44
C ASP A 74 -0.57 12.59 -3.64
N LEU A 75 -1.21 11.97 -4.64
CA LEU A 75 -2.62 12.15 -4.92
C LEU A 75 -3.48 11.13 -4.18
N ASP A 76 -3.37 9.87 -4.58
CA ASP A 76 -4.25 8.77 -4.15
C ASP A 76 -3.96 8.42 -2.69
N ASN A 77 -5.00 8.22 -1.86
CA ASN A 77 -4.91 7.97 -0.41
C ASN A 77 -4.20 9.06 0.43
N THR A 78 -3.74 10.14 -0.20
CA THR A 78 -3.06 11.27 0.45
C THR A 78 -3.94 12.52 0.41
N ILE A 79 -4.20 13.06 -0.79
CA ILE A 79 -5.18 14.13 -0.98
C ILE A 79 -6.55 13.52 -1.29
N CYS A 80 -6.62 12.66 -2.30
CA CYS A 80 -7.83 11.97 -2.72
C CYS A 80 -8.05 10.75 -1.83
N ARG A 81 -8.83 10.93 -0.78
CA ARG A 81 -9.27 9.82 0.07
C ARG A 81 -10.35 8.99 -0.62
N TYR A 82 -10.26 7.68 -0.43
CA TYR A 82 -11.23 6.73 -0.93
C TYR A 82 -12.12 6.20 0.19
N LYS A 83 -13.33 5.79 -0.17
CA LYS A 83 -14.21 4.98 0.68
C LYS A 83 -13.64 3.58 0.71
N ILE A 84 -12.76 3.32 1.68
CA ILE A 84 -11.84 2.18 1.67
C ILE A 84 -12.62 0.86 1.54
N GLY A 85 -13.71 0.68 2.29
CA GLY A 85 -14.49 -0.55 2.21
C GLY A 85 -15.12 -0.80 0.84
N ALA A 86 -15.63 0.26 0.19
CA ALA A 86 -16.22 0.14 -1.15
C ALA A 86 -15.15 -0.15 -2.22
N MET A 87 -14.00 0.50 -2.12
CA MET A 87 -12.87 0.31 -3.05
C MET A 87 -12.26 -1.10 -2.92
N ILE A 88 -11.93 -1.52 -1.71
CA ILE A 88 -11.38 -2.85 -1.41
C ILE A 88 -12.32 -3.95 -1.90
N LYS A 89 -13.63 -3.79 -1.73
CA LYS A 89 -14.63 -4.75 -2.24
C LYS A 89 -14.59 -4.85 -3.76
N LEU A 90 -14.55 -3.73 -4.47
CA LEU A 90 -14.46 -3.70 -5.94
C LEU A 90 -13.18 -4.40 -6.43
N GLU A 91 -12.04 -4.13 -5.80
CA GLU A 91 -10.76 -4.76 -6.13
C GLU A 91 -10.77 -6.27 -5.86
N TYR A 92 -11.25 -6.68 -4.69
CA TYR A 92 -11.39 -8.09 -4.33
C TYR A 92 -12.24 -8.86 -5.34
N GLU A 93 -13.41 -8.34 -5.67
CA GLU A 93 -14.32 -8.99 -6.61
C GLU A 93 -13.72 -9.06 -8.02
N THR A 94 -13.03 -8.01 -8.45
CA THR A 94 -12.37 -7.94 -9.75
C THR A 94 -11.25 -8.98 -9.86
N LEU A 95 -10.34 -9.02 -8.88
CA LEU A 95 -9.23 -9.97 -8.85
C LEU A 95 -9.69 -11.42 -8.72
N SER A 96 -10.69 -11.69 -7.86
CA SER A 96 -11.23 -13.03 -7.67
C SER A 96 -11.88 -13.58 -8.93
N LYS A 97 -12.70 -12.76 -9.61
CA LYS A 97 -13.30 -13.11 -10.91
C LYS A 97 -12.22 -13.36 -11.97
N PHE A 98 -11.17 -12.53 -12.01
CA PHE A 98 -10.06 -12.74 -12.94
C PHE A 98 -9.37 -14.09 -12.73
N LEU A 99 -9.04 -14.46 -11.49
CA LEU A 99 -8.41 -15.76 -11.21
C LEU A 99 -9.31 -16.95 -11.58
N VAL A 100 -10.61 -16.87 -11.31
CA VAL A 100 -11.54 -17.95 -11.65
C VAL A 100 -11.74 -18.04 -13.16
N GLU A 101 -12.08 -16.94 -13.83
CA GLU A 101 -12.50 -16.94 -15.23
C GLU A 101 -11.34 -17.01 -16.23
N LYS A 102 -10.22 -16.35 -15.92
CA LYS A 102 -9.07 -16.24 -16.85
C LYS A 102 -7.95 -17.22 -16.52
N LYS A 103 -7.81 -17.60 -15.26
CA LYS A 103 -6.73 -18.46 -14.77
C LYS A 103 -7.19 -19.86 -14.35
N GLY A 104 -8.50 -20.07 -14.23
CA GLY A 104 -9.09 -21.38 -13.97
C GLY A 104 -8.98 -21.86 -12.52
N TYR A 105 -8.83 -20.93 -11.57
CA TYR A 105 -8.82 -21.27 -10.14
C TYR A 105 -10.22 -21.76 -9.70
N PRO A 106 -10.29 -22.67 -8.71
CA PRO A 106 -11.57 -23.08 -8.14
C PRO A 106 -12.32 -21.90 -7.52
N SER A 107 -13.65 -21.88 -7.68
CA SER A 107 -14.49 -20.76 -7.24
C SER A 107 -14.98 -20.85 -5.79
N ASN A 108 -14.81 -22.00 -5.13
CA ASN A 108 -15.37 -22.35 -3.81
C ASN A 108 -15.02 -21.34 -2.72
N HIS A 109 -13.78 -20.82 -2.68
CA HIS A 109 -13.41 -19.75 -1.74
C HIS A 109 -13.32 -18.38 -2.41
N LEU A 110 -12.78 -18.29 -3.62
CA LEU A 110 -12.53 -17.02 -4.31
C LEU A 110 -13.81 -16.21 -4.60
N LEU A 111 -14.95 -16.84 -4.86
CA LEU A 111 -16.20 -16.10 -5.14
C LEU A 111 -17.08 -15.89 -3.90
N ARG A 112 -16.58 -16.21 -2.70
CA ARG A 112 -17.29 -15.92 -1.45
C ARG A 112 -17.32 -14.41 -1.19
N PRO A 113 -18.36 -13.90 -0.50
CA PRO A 113 -18.40 -12.51 -0.05
C PRO A 113 -17.13 -12.13 0.72
N ILE A 114 -16.66 -10.89 0.52
CA ILE A 114 -15.49 -10.38 1.27
C ILE A 114 -15.84 -10.24 2.76
N GLU A 115 -17.12 -10.01 3.07
CA GLU A 115 -17.66 -9.84 4.40
C GLU A 115 -17.40 -11.04 5.33
N ASP A 116 -17.20 -12.23 4.77
CA ASP A 116 -16.84 -13.45 5.52
C ASP A 116 -15.45 -13.36 6.17
N ASN A 117 -14.56 -12.46 5.71
CA ASN A 117 -13.17 -12.35 6.15
C ASN A 117 -12.69 -10.89 6.29
N LEU A 118 -13.54 -9.95 6.67
CA LEU A 118 -13.11 -8.54 6.86
C LEU A 118 -11.95 -8.43 7.85
N ASP A 119 -12.01 -9.16 8.97
CA ASP A 119 -10.97 -9.12 10.00
C ASP A 119 -9.61 -9.70 9.54
N PHE A 120 -9.56 -10.42 8.41
CA PHE A 120 -8.31 -10.89 7.82
C PHE A 120 -7.57 -9.76 7.08
N MET A 121 -8.23 -8.65 6.79
CA MET A 121 -7.66 -7.55 6.02
C MET A 121 -6.73 -6.71 6.90
N LEU A 122 -5.46 -6.55 6.48
CA LEU A 122 -4.54 -5.59 7.08
C LEU A 122 -3.57 -5.06 6.01
N LYS A 123 -3.34 -3.74 5.99
CA LYS A 123 -2.27 -3.13 5.17
C LYS A 123 -0.91 -3.59 5.69
N GLY A 124 0.05 -3.82 4.79
CA GLY A 124 1.42 -4.11 5.17
C GLY A 124 1.73 -5.58 5.44
N LEU A 125 0.87 -6.52 5.04
CA LEU A 125 1.18 -7.95 5.07
C LEU A 125 2.20 -8.33 3.98
N ILE A 126 2.96 -9.38 4.24
CA ILE A 126 3.97 -9.93 3.32
C ILE A 126 3.53 -11.32 2.86
N LEU A 127 3.38 -11.52 1.56
CA LEU A 127 3.16 -12.82 0.96
C LEU A 127 4.50 -13.56 0.87
N ASP A 128 4.54 -14.77 1.43
CA ASP A 128 5.50 -15.80 1.06
C ASP A 128 4.88 -16.62 -0.08
N VAL A 129 5.26 -16.27 -1.31
CA VAL A 129 4.55 -16.76 -2.50
C VAL A 129 4.84 -18.22 -2.80
N GLU A 130 5.94 -18.76 -2.26
CA GLU A 130 6.33 -20.16 -2.44
C GLU A 130 5.59 -21.07 -1.46
N ASN A 131 5.46 -20.65 -0.19
CA ASN A 131 4.85 -21.47 0.87
C ASN A 131 3.34 -21.26 1.05
N GLY A 132 2.74 -20.30 0.36
CA GLY A 132 1.30 -20.03 0.49
C GLY A 132 0.94 -19.32 1.79
N ASN A 133 1.89 -18.58 2.37
CA ASN A 133 1.72 -17.94 3.66
C ASN A 133 1.61 -16.43 3.54
N LEU A 134 0.88 -15.81 4.47
CA LEU A 134 0.93 -14.37 4.72
C LEU A 134 1.62 -14.14 6.06
N LEU A 135 2.48 -13.13 6.11
CA LEU A 135 3.37 -12.88 7.22
C LEU A 135 3.26 -11.43 7.67
N ARG A 136 3.43 -11.26 8.96
CA ARG A 136 3.61 -9.97 9.60
C ARG A 136 4.91 -9.98 10.38
N ILE A 137 5.68 -8.89 10.28
CA ILE A 137 7.03 -8.82 10.83
C ILE A 137 7.21 -7.65 11.81
N ALA A 138 8.11 -7.87 12.77
CA ALA A 138 8.66 -6.81 13.61
C ALA A 138 9.68 -5.97 12.84
N SER A 139 10.06 -4.82 13.40
CA SER A 139 11.05 -3.91 12.80
C SER A 139 12.43 -4.51 12.54
N ASP A 140 12.79 -5.56 13.27
CA ASP A 140 14.08 -6.26 13.13
C ASP A 140 14.02 -7.47 12.18
N GLY A 141 12.94 -7.65 11.43
CA GLY A 141 12.76 -8.73 10.46
C GLY A 141 12.23 -10.04 11.02
N HIS A 142 11.99 -10.15 12.33
CA HIS A 142 11.36 -11.33 12.92
C HIS A 142 9.90 -11.45 12.49
N ILE A 143 9.50 -12.67 12.12
CA ILE A 143 8.10 -12.98 11.86
C ILE A 143 7.39 -13.08 13.21
N ILE A 144 6.40 -12.20 13.41
CA ILE A 144 5.62 -12.09 14.66
C ILE A 144 4.25 -12.77 14.55
N HIS A 145 3.73 -12.93 13.34
CA HIS A 145 2.45 -13.57 13.08
C HIS A 145 2.43 -14.10 11.63
N GLY A 146 1.67 -15.15 11.35
CA GLY A 146 1.44 -15.60 9.98
C GLY A 146 0.19 -16.48 9.82
N SER A 147 -0.27 -16.63 8.58
CA SER A 147 -1.33 -17.55 8.17
C SER A 147 -0.85 -18.41 7.00
N HIS A 148 -1.42 -19.61 6.86
CA HIS A 148 -1.38 -20.40 5.64
C HIS A 148 -2.77 -20.40 5.02
N GLY A 149 -2.88 -19.84 3.82
CA GLY A 149 -4.19 -19.43 3.32
C GLY A 149 -4.89 -18.50 4.31
N THR A 150 -6.18 -18.74 4.58
CA THR A 150 -6.93 -17.98 5.60
C THR A 150 -6.79 -18.53 7.02
N THR A 151 -6.01 -19.60 7.22
CA THR A 151 -5.86 -20.27 8.53
C THR A 151 -4.61 -19.76 9.25
N GLU A 152 -4.78 -19.25 10.47
CA GLU A 152 -3.68 -18.77 11.31
C GLU A 152 -2.66 -19.89 11.63
N LEU A 153 -1.37 -19.56 11.57
CA LEU A 153 -0.28 -20.46 11.92
C LEU A 153 0.06 -20.33 13.40
N THR A 154 0.10 -21.47 14.09
CA THR A 154 0.63 -21.53 15.45
C THR A 154 2.13 -21.18 15.47
N ARG A 155 2.64 -20.79 16.65
CA ARG A 155 4.07 -20.53 16.85
C ARG A 155 4.95 -21.69 16.39
N GLN A 156 4.51 -22.93 16.63
CA GLN A 156 5.23 -24.14 16.25
C GLN A 156 5.28 -24.30 14.72
N GLN A 157 4.17 -24.09 14.01
CA GLN A 157 4.15 -24.15 12.55
C GLN A 157 5.02 -23.04 11.93
N LEU A 158 5.01 -21.84 12.50
CA LEU A 158 5.92 -20.77 12.06
C LEU A 158 7.40 -21.17 12.21
N LEU A 159 7.76 -21.85 13.31
CA LEU A 159 9.12 -22.39 13.49
C LEU A 159 9.46 -23.51 12.51
N GLU A 160 8.46 -24.30 12.10
CA GLU A 160 8.65 -25.35 11.08
C GLU A 160 8.91 -24.75 9.69
N TYR A 161 8.22 -23.67 9.33
CA TYR A 161 8.47 -22.95 8.07
C TYR A 161 9.78 -22.15 8.08
N TYR A 162 10.05 -21.40 9.16
CA TYR A 162 11.06 -20.33 9.17
C TYR A 162 12.20 -20.56 10.16
N GLY A 163 12.25 -21.72 10.81
CA GLY A 163 13.29 -22.09 11.77
C GLY A 163 13.30 -21.23 13.03
N VAL A 164 14.34 -21.39 13.87
CA VAL A 164 14.65 -20.52 15.01
C VAL A 164 15.75 -19.54 14.57
N PRO A 165 15.59 -18.21 14.73
CA PRO A 165 14.62 -17.50 15.55
C PRO A 165 13.33 -17.03 14.84
N CYS A 166 12.80 -17.74 13.86
CA CYS A 166 11.61 -17.40 13.06
C CYS A 166 11.83 -16.17 12.19
N ARG A 167 12.83 -16.29 11.32
CA ARG A 167 13.25 -15.28 10.37
C ARG A 167 13.36 -15.91 9.00
N TRP A 168 13.16 -15.09 7.98
CA TRP A 168 13.35 -15.49 6.61
C TRP A 168 14.29 -14.48 5.96
N GLN A 169 15.23 -14.94 5.13
CA GLN A 169 16.18 -14.04 4.48
C GLN A 169 15.46 -12.88 3.76
N ALA A 170 14.30 -13.12 3.17
CA ALA A 170 13.54 -12.06 2.50
C ALA A 170 13.01 -11.00 3.50
N THR A 171 12.59 -11.40 4.71
CA THR A 171 12.17 -10.44 5.77
C THR A 171 13.36 -9.70 6.36
N ASP A 172 14.52 -10.34 6.42
CA ASP A 172 15.78 -9.70 6.85
C ASP A 172 16.19 -8.61 5.87
N GLU A 173 16.25 -8.93 4.58
CA GLU A 173 16.56 -7.98 3.50
C GLU A 173 15.54 -6.83 3.49
N PHE A 174 14.24 -7.13 3.57
CA PHE A 174 13.18 -6.12 3.63
C PHE A 174 13.35 -5.17 4.83
N SER A 175 13.60 -5.72 6.03
CA SER A 175 13.77 -4.92 7.24
C SER A 175 15.01 -4.02 7.19
N SER A 176 16.06 -4.44 6.49
CA SER A 176 17.28 -3.64 6.30
C SER A 176 17.13 -2.55 5.24
N ASN A 177 16.49 -2.88 4.12
CA ASN A 177 16.23 -1.98 3.01
C ASN A 177 15.02 -2.51 2.23
N PRO A 178 13.83 -1.91 2.40
CA PRO A 178 12.62 -2.33 1.70
C PRO A 178 12.77 -2.44 0.17
N LEU A 179 13.67 -1.64 -0.43
CA LEU A 179 13.91 -1.63 -1.87
C LEU A 179 14.62 -2.89 -2.39
N PHE A 180 15.32 -3.65 -1.55
CA PHE A 180 15.99 -4.91 -1.96
C PHE A 180 15.01 -6.01 -2.38
N THR A 181 13.78 -5.93 -1.91
CA THR A 181 12.71 -6.88 -2.26
C THR A 181 11.79 -6.34 -3.35
N TRP A 182 11.98 -5.08 -3.75
CA TRP A 182 11.19 -4.43 -4.79
C TRP A 182 11.49 -4.98 -6.19
N ASN A 183 12.75 -5.40 -6.40
CA ASN A 183 13.24 -5.97 -7.65
C ASN A 183 14.24 -7.10 -7.35
N GLY A 184 14.52 -7.93 -8.36
CA GLY A 184 15.53 -8.99 -8.24
C GLY A 184 14.98 -10.28 -7.61
N PRO A 185 15.86 -11.19 -7.16
CA PRO A 185 15.44 -12.54 -6.77
C PRO A 185 14.40 -12.60 -5.65
N PHE A 186 14.43 -11.66 -4.70
CA PHE A 186 13.44 -11.62 -3.62
C PHE A 186 12.07 -11.14 -4.07
N SER A 187 11.97 -10.32 -5.12
CA SER A 187 10.68 -9.89 -5.69
C SER A 187 9.88 -11.03 -6.33
N GLU A 188 10.53 -12.18 -6.59
CA GLU A 188 9.90 -13.41 -7.07
C GLU A 188 9.47 -14.34 -5.93
N LYS A 189 9.93 -14.08 -4.71
CA LYS A 189 9.67 -14.91 -3.52
C LYS A 189 8.71 -14.26 -2.55
N MET A 190 8.76 -12.93 -2.44
CA MET A 190 7.89 -12.17 -1.56
C MET A 190 7.20 -11.03 -2.28
N ARG A 191 6.00 -10.71 -1.80
CA ARG A 191 5.30 -9.47 -2.12
C ARG A 191 4.82 -8.81 -0.84
N THR A 192 5.14 -7.54 -0.65
CA THR A 192 4.52 -6.74 0.41
C THR A 192 3.33 -5.97 -0.13
N LEU A 193 2.22 -5.98 0.61
CA LEU A 193 0.99 -5.24 0.29
C LEU A 193 1.05 -3.89 0.99
N LEU A 194 1.32 -2.83 0.25
CA LEU A 194 1.82 -1.57 0.82
C LEU A 194 0.75 -0.50 0.97
N ASP A 195 -0.37 -0.62 0.25
CA ASP A 195 -1.43 0.38 0.23
C ASP A 195 -2.79 -0.28 0.00
N TYR A 196 -3.85 0.54 -0.02
CA TYR A 196 -5.21 0.04 -0.14
C TYR A 196 -5.54 -0.53 -1.53
N PHE A 197 -4.70 -0.31 -2.56
CA PHE A 197 -4.91 -0.84 -3.91
C PHE A 197 -4.39 -2.27 -4.11
N ASP A 198 -3.47 -2.72 -3.24
CA ASP A 198 -2.94 -4.08 -3.29
C ASP A 198 -3.27 -4.91 -2.04
N MET A 199 -3.73 -4.28 -0.96
CA MET A 199 -4.22 -4.95 0.25
C MET A 199 -5.23 -6.08 -0.02
N PRO A 200 -6.23 -5.96 -0.93
CA PRO A 200 -7.18 -7.05 -1.20
C PRO A 200 -6.55 -8.29 -1.84
N ALA A 201 -5.38 -8.13 -2.49
CA ALA A 201 -4.64 -9.24 -3.07
C ALA A 201 -4.20 -10.26 -1.99
N GLY A 202 -4.05 -9.83 -0.73
CA GLY A 202 -3.74 -10.74 0.39
C GLY A 202 -4.83 -11.77 0.63
N LEU A 203 -6.09 -11.33 0.72
CA LEU A 203 -7.22 -12.25 0.90
C LEU A 203 -7.48 -13.10 -0.35
N VAL A 204 -7.31 -12.53 -1.54
CA VAL A 204 -7.42 -13.30 -2.80
C VAL A 204 -6.36 -14.40 -2.86
N PHE A 205 -5.11 -14.09 -2.50
CA PHE A 205 -4.03 -15.08 -2.41
C PHE A 205 -4.34 -16.16 -1.37
N ALA A 206 -4.78 -15.75 -0.16
CA ALA A 206 -5.14 -16.67 0.92
C ALA A 206 -6.25 -17.66 0.51
N ARG A 207 -7.34 -17.15 -0.08
CA ARG A 207 -8.46 -17.97 -0.56
C ARG A 207 -8.08 -18.85 -1.75
N ALA A 208 -7.13 -18.43 -2.58
CA ALA A 208 -6.57 -19.27 -3.63
C ALA A 208 -5.74 -20.43 -3.05
N VAL A 209 -4.96 -20.20 -1.97
CA VAL A 209 -4.28 -21.26 -1.22
C VAL A 209 -5.31 -22.26 -0.68
N ASP A 210 -6.33 -21.79 0.05
CA ASP A 210 -7.38 -22.66 0.63
C ASP A 210 -8.06 -23.53 -0.45
N SER A 211 -8.34 -22.93 -1.61
CA SER A 211 -8.97 -23.62 -2.74
C SER A 211 -8.08 -24.72 -3.32
N LEU A 212 -6.77 -24.47 -3.44
CA LEU A 212 -5.82 -25.44 -3.95
C LEU A 212 -5.58 -26.56 -2.94
N ASP A 213 -5.51 -26.24 -1.66
CA ASP A 213 -5.35 -27.22 -0.58
C ASP A 213 -6.53 -28.17 -0.53
N GLU A 214 -7.75 -27.65 -0.57
CA GLU A 214 -8.97 -28.46 -0.59
C GLU A 214 -9.01 -29.37 -1.83
N GLN A 215 -8.64 -28.84 -3.01
CA GLN A 215 -8.61 -29.62 -4.26
C GLN A 215 -7.56 -30.75 -4.23
N ASN A 216 -6.43 -30.55 -3.55
CA ASN A 216 -5.32 -31.51 -3.51
C ASN A 216 -5.30 -32.38 -2.23
N GLY A 217 -6.21 -32.14 -1.30
CA GLY A 217 -6.30 -32.88 -0.03
C GLY A 217 -5.24 -32.47 1.01
N GLY A 218 -4.71 -31.24 0.92
CA GLY A 218 -3.75 -30.66 1.85
C GLY A 218 -2.73 -29.71 1.20
N PRO A 219 -1.81 -29.14 2.00
CA PRO A 219 -0.85 -28.13 1.53
C PRO A 219 0.06 -28.63 0.41
N LEU A 220 0.29 -27.75 -0.56
CA LEU A 220 1.22 -27.99 -1.66
C LEU A 220 2.67 -27.72 -1.21
N LYS A 221 3.62 -28.38 -1.87
CA LYS A 221 5.05 -28.12 -1.62
C LYS A 221 5.49 -26.73 -2.07
N VAL A 222 4.89 -26.22 -3.15
CA VAL A 222 5.18 -24.91 -3.73
C VAL A 222 3.91 -24.38 -4.38
N TYR A 223 3.57 -23.12 -4.10
CA TYR A 223 2.47 -22.41 -4.75
C TYR A 223 2.98 -21.56 -5.92
N LYS A 224 2.12 -21.34 -6.91
CA LYS A 224 2.39 -20.49 -8.08
C LYS A 224 1.26 -19.51 -8.35
N ILE A 225 0.69 -18.96 -7.28
CA ILE A 225 -0.46 -18.06 -7.33
C ILE A 225 -0.03 -16.65 -7.73
N TRP A 226 1.10 -16.17 -7.20
CA TRP A 226 1.54 -14.79 -7.37
C TRP A 226 1.67 -14.34 -8.83
N PRO A 227 2.24 -15.13 -9.76
CA PRO A 227 2.30 -14.71 -11.17
C PRO A 227 0.90 -14.46 -11.78
N ASP A 228 -0.08 -15.31 -11.46
CA ASP A 228 -1.45 -15.18 -11.97
C ASP A 228 -2.20 -14.02 -11.32
N LEU A 229 -1.99 -13.82 -10.02
CA LEU A 229 -2.54 -12.69 -9.27
C LEU A 229 -1.94 -11.36 -9.74
N LEU A 230 -0.63 -11.33 -10.02
CA LEU A 230 0.05 -10.18 -10.60
C LEU A 230 -0.51 -9.85 -11.99
N ASP A 231 -0.76 -10.85 -12.84
CA ASP A 231 -1.45 -10.64 -14.12
C ASP A 231 -2.84 -10.01 -13.91
N GLY A 232 -3.57 -10.43 -12.87
CA GLY A 232 -4.87 -9.83 -12.50
C GLY A 232 -4.77 -8.38 -12.03
N ILE A 233 -3.80 -8.06 -11.19
CA ILE A 233 -3.51 -6.69 -10.73
C ILE A 233 -3.10 -5.81 -11.94
N GLN A 234 -2.32 -6.36 -12.86
CA GLN A 234 -1.93 -5.67 -14.10
C GLN A 234 -3.14 -5.42 -14.99
N GLU A 235 -4.01 -6.41 -15.21
CA GLU A 235 -5.27 -6.24 -15.97
C GLU A 235 -6.17 -5.18 -15.33
N MET A 236 -6.24 -5.15 -13.99
CA MET A 236 -7.07 -4.21 -13.23
C MET A 236 -6.57 -2.76 -13.34
N PHE A 237 -5.24 -2.54 -13.28
CA PHE A 237 -4.62 -1.22 -13.23
C PHE A 237 -3.78 -0.84 -14.46
N GLN A 238 -3.97 -1.54 -15.58
CA GLN A 238 -3.31 -1.18 -16.84
C GLN A 238 -3.80 0.21 -17.29
N LYS A 239 -2.86 1.14 -17.54
CA LYS A 239 -3.22 2.56 -17.73
C LYS A 239 -4.21 2.80 -18.88
N GLU A 240 -4.08 2.03 -19.97
CA GLU A 240 -4.96 2.16 -21.13
C GLU A 240 -6.41 1.73 -20.82
N HIS A 241 -6.62 0.94 -19.76
CA HIS A 241 -7.94 0.43 -19.40
C HIS A 241 -8.88 1.50 -18.85
N PHE A 242 -8.35 2.63 -18.36
CA PHE A 242 -9.18 3.75 -17.92
C PHE A 242 -9.91 4.43 -19.09
N GLN A 243 -9.22 4.66 -20.22
CA GLN A 243 -9.87 5.18 -21.43
C GLN A 243 -10.83 4.16 -22.04
N LEU A 244 -10.42 2.89 -22.06
CA LEU A 244 -11.15 1.80 -22.72
C LEU A 244 -12.31 1.22 -21.88
N ASN A 245 -12.50 1.68 -20.65
CA ASN A 245 -13.48 1.14 -19.70
C ASN A 245 -13.32 -0.39 -19.50
N LYS A 246 -12.08 -0.84 -19.35
CA LYS A 246 -11.70 -2.26 -19.15
C LYS A 246 -11.16 -2.49 -17.73
N GLY A 247 -10.86 -3.75 -17.41
CA GLY A 247 -10.23 -4.13 -16.14
C GLY A 247 -11.17 -4.15 -14.92
N GLY A 248 -12.47 -3.86 -15.08
CA GLY A 248 -13.47 -3.88 -14.00
C GLY A 248 -13.39 -2.64 -13.10
N TYR A 249 -12.24 -2.46 -12.43
CA TYR A 249 -12.00 -1.37 -11.47
C TYR A 249 -12.19 0.03 -12.10
N PHE A 250 -11.44 0.35 -13.15
CA PHE A 250 -11.47 1.68 -13.74
C PHE A 250 -12.83 2.06 -14.30
N LYS A 251 -13.56 1.09 -14.86
CA LYS A 251 -14.91 1.33 -15.37
C LYS A 251 -15.84 1.80 -14.25
N GLU A 252 -15.89 1.07 -13.14
CA GLU A 252 -16.75 1.42 -12.00
C GLU A 252 -16.34 2.75 -11.36
N MET A 253 -15.03 2.99 -11.19
CA MET A 253 -14.52 4.26 -10.66
C MET A 253 -14.88 5.47 -11.55
N LYS A 254 -14.93 5.25 -12.87
CA LYS A 254 -15.24 6.30 -13.85
C LYS A 254 -16.74 6.59 -13.94
N GLU A 255 -17.56 5.54 -13.97
CA GLU A 255 -19.03 5.67 -14.08
C GLU A 255 -19.67 6.09 -12.75
N ASN A 256 -19.13 5.63 -11.62
CA ASN A 256 -19.71 5.81 -10.29
C ASN A 256 -18.73 6.42 -9.25
N PRO A 257 -18.00 7.51 -9.54
CA PRO A 257 -16.92 8.03 -8.68
C PRO A 257 -17.38 8.39 -7.26
N HIS A 258 -18.62 8.85 -7.10
CA HIS A 258 -19.19 9.21 -5.80
C HIS A 258 -19.34 8.01 -4.84
N ASN A 259 -19.31 6.77 -5.35
CA ASN A 259 -19.34 5.57 -4.51
C ASN A 259 -17.98 5.22 -3.92
N TYR A 260 -16.89 5.78 -4.46
CA TYR A 260 -15.53 5.39 -4.11
C TYR A 260 -14.66 6.56 -3.64
N ILE A 261 -14.93 7.79 -4.06
CA ILE A 261 -14.07 8.96 -3.79
C ILE A 261 -14.75 9.88 -2.78
N HIS A 262 -14.03 10.28 -1.74
CA HIS A 262 -14.44 11.36 -0.86
C HIS A 262 -14.16 12.72 -1.50
N LYS A 263 -15.12 13.64 -1.38
CA LYS A 263 -14.88 15.05 -1.67
C LYS A 263 -14.03 15.66 -0.57
N CYS A 264 -13.00 16.41 -0.95
CA CYS A 264 -12.26 17.25 -0.02
C CYS A 264 -13.18 18.33 0.56
N SER A 265 -13.01 18.63 1.85
CA SER A 265 -13.74 19.72 2.50
C SER A 265 -13.31 21.09 1.97
N ASP A 266 -14.20 22.07 2.09
CA ASP A 266 -13.84 23.47 1.80
C ASP A 266 -12.66 23.94 2.66
N SER A 267 -12.52 23.42 3.88
CA SER A 267 -11.38 23.73 4.76
C SER A 267 -10.06 23.29 4.13
N LEU A 268 -10.00 22.07 3.59
CA LEU A 268 -8.79 21.56 2.94
C LEU A 268 -8.45 22.33 1.66
N ILE A 269 -9.45 22.63 0.83
CA ILE A 269 -9.25 23.48 -0.35
C ILE A 269 -8.73 24.87 0.05
N ASN A 270 -9.29 25.47 1.10
CA ASN A 270 -8.85 26.76 1.61
C ASN A 270 -7.46 26.70 2.26
N TRP A 271 -7.06 25.57 2.84
CA TRP A 271 -5.72 25.36 3.37
C TRP A 271 -4.68 25.43 2.25
N PHE A 272 -4.89 24.71 1.14
CA PHE A 272 -4.03 24.83 -0.05
C PHE A 272 -3.97 26.27 -0.58
N LYS A 273 -5.12 26.94 -0.74
CA LYS A 273 -5.17 28.35 -1.18
C LYS A 273 -4.41 29.28 -0.23
N THR A 274 -4.52 29.04 1.08
CA THR A 274 -3.82 29.84 2.10
C THR A 274 -2.31 29.66 2.00
N LEU A 275 -1.81 28.44 1.82
CA LEU A 275 -0.39 28.18 1.59
C LEU A 275 0.11 28.95 0.35
N ARG A 276 -0.61 28.88 -0.77
CA ARG A 276 -0.27 29.63 -1.99
C ARG A 276 -0.24 31.14 -1.76
N SER A 277 -1.22 31.68 -1.03
CA SER A 277 -1.28 33.11 -0.67
C SER A 277 -0.10 33.56 0.19
N ARG A 278 0.56 32.62 0.89
CA ARG A 278 1.79 32.82 1.67
C ARG A 278 3.05 32.50 0.86
N ASN A 279 2.97 32.54 -0.46
CA ASN A 279 4.06 32.28 -1.41
C ASN A 279 4.71 30.90 -1.27
N LYS A 280 3.98 29.91 -0.74
CA LYS A 280 4.46 28.52 -0.74
C LYS A 280 4.25 27.90 -2.11
N LEU A 281 5.25 27.15 -2.59
CA LEU A 281 5.11 26.36 -3.80
C LEU A 281 4.50 25.01 -3.47
N LEU A 282 3.47 24.62 -4.21
CA LEU A 282 2.80 23.34 -4.04
C LEU A 282 3.06 22.46 -5.26
N PHE A 283 3.39 21.19 -5.07
CA PHE A 283 3.58 20.26 -6.17
C PHE A 283 2.89 18.92 -5.92
N LEU A 284 2.51 18.23 -7.00
CA LEU A 284 1.86 16.93 -6.95
C LEU A 284 2.73 15.89 -7.65
N ILE A 285 3.00 14.75 -6.99
CA ILE A 285 3.70 13.59 -7.56
C ILE A 285 2.80 12.37 -7.39
N THR A 286 2.15 11.92 -8.46
CA THR A 286 1.31 10.73 -8.42
C THR A 286 1.85 9.60 -9.29
N GLY A 287 1.67 8.36 -8.82
CA GLY A 287 1.93 7.18 -9.65
C GLY A 287 0.80 6.84 -10.63
N SER A 288 -0.33 7.54 -10.54
CA SER A 288 -1.47 7.41 -11.45
C SER A 288 -1.21 8.04 -12.81
N ASN A 289 -1.76 7.44 -13.87
CA ASN A 289 -1.72 8.03 -15.20
C ASN A 289 -2.54 9.32 -15.24
N VAL A 290 -2.19 10.27 -16.12
CA VAL A 290 -2.73 11.63 -16.10
C VAL A 290 -4.26 11.69 -16.22
N ASP A 291 -4.87 10.76 -16.97
CA ASP A 291 -6.31 10.70 -17.13
C ASP A 291 -7.04 10.25 -15.86
N PHE A 292 -6.60 9.16 -15.24
CA PHE A 292 -7.14 8.68 -13.98
C PHE A 292 -6.89 9.70 -12.86
N ALA A 293 -5.65 10.23 -12.76
CA ALA A 293 -5.32 11.28 -11.79
C ALA A 293 -6.20 12.53 -11.96
N SER A 294 -6.46 12.95 -13.21
CA SER A 294 -7.35 14.08 -13.49
C SER A 294 -8.79 13.80 -13.09
N HIS A 295 -9.27 12.56 -13.28
CA HIS A 295 -10.61 12.13 -12.88
C HIS A 295 -10.76 12.12 -11.36
N THR A 296 -9.82 11.50 -10.64
CA THR A 296 -9.90 11.41 -9.17
C THR A 296 -9.73 12.77 -8.51
N ALA A 297 -8.79 13.59 -8.99
CA ALA A 297 -8.62 14.96 -8.54
C ALA A 297 -9.86 15.83 -8.83
N LEU A 298 -10.48 15.71 -10.02
CA LEU A 298 -11.73 16.42 -10.34
C LEU A 298 -12.85 16.07 -9.36
N HIS A 299 -13.02 14.77 -9.07
CA HIS A 299 -14.10 14.30 -8.20
C HIS A 299 -13.85 14.52 -6.71
N SER A 300 -12.59 14.69 -6.30
CA SER A 300 -12.23 14.98 -4.91
C SER A 300 -12.06 16.48 -4.62
N LEU A 301 -11.21 17.18 -5.40
CA LEU A 301 -10.83 18.58 -5.20
C LEU A 301 -11.68 19.58 -6.00
N GLY A 302 -12.41 19.11 -7.02
CA GLY A 302 -13.24 19.94 -7.88
C GLY A 302 -12.55 20.38 -9.18
N PRO A 303 -13.26 21.14 -10.04
CA PRO A 303 -12.83 21.43 -11.42
C PRO A 303 -11.53 22.23 -11.53
N ASN A 304 -11.23 23.07 -10.55
CA ASN A 304 -10.06 23.96 -10.57
C ASN A 304 -8.85 23.38 -9.82
N TRP A 305 -8.82 22.06 -9.58
CA TRP A 305 -7.79 21.41 -8.77
C TRP A 305 -6.37 21.68 -9.26
N LYS A 306 -6.18 21.82 -10.59
CA LYS A 306 -4.87 22.11 -11.21
C LYS A 306 -4.27 23.42 -10.71
N GLU A 307 -5.11 24.41 -10.42
CA GLU A 307 -4.69 25.74 -9.94
C GLU A 307 -4.10 25.70 -8.51
N LEU A 308 -4.30 24.61 -7.78
CA LEU A 308 -3.73 24.41 -6.45
C LEU A 308 -2.23 24.11 -6.52
N PHE A 309 -1.71 23.66 -7.67
CA PHE A 309 -0.33 23.18 -7.79
C PHE A 309 0.48 24.02 -8.80
N ASP A 310 1.74 24.24 -8.48
CA ASP A 310 2.72 24.92 -9.32
C ASP A 310 3.36 23.97 -10.34
N ILE A 311 3.35 22.67 -10.07
CA ILE A 311 3.74 21.62 -11.02
C ILE A 311 3.08 20.30 -10.63
N ILE A 312 2.64 19.55 -11.64
CA ILE A 312 2.02 18.24 -11.46
C ILE A 312 2.82 17.21 -12.25
N VAL A 313 3.22 16.14 -11.58
CA VAL A 313 3.94 15.01 -12.15
C VAL A 313 3.09 13.75 -12.01
N CYS A 314 2.54 13.29 -13.13
CA CYS A 314 1.77 12.07 -13.24
C CYS A 314 2.67 10.89 -13.61
N PHE A 315 2.18 9.68 -13.34
CA PHE A 315 2.85 8.42 -13.66
C PHE A 315 4.34 8.44 -13.31
N ALA A 316 4.69 9.01 -12.15
CA ALA A 316 6.05 9.32 -11.75
C ALA A 316 6.95 8.06 -11.65
N LYS A 317 6.34 6.88 -11.54
CA LYS A 317 7.00 5.58 -11.26
C LYS A 317 7.87 5.65 -10.01
N LYS A 318 7.26 6.08 -8.89
CA LYS A 318 7.80 5.88 -7.55
C LYS A 318 8.10 4.37 -7.35
N PRO A 319 9.11 4.00 -6.53
CA PRO A 319 10.11 4.87 -5.87
C PRO A 319 11.14 5.48 -6.83
N GLY A 320 11.19 5.01 -8.09
CA GLY A 320 12.22 5.38 -9.06
C GLY A 320 12.31 6.88 -9.38
N PHE A 321 11.24 7.65 -9.21
CA PHE A 321 11.27 9.13 -9.34
C PHE A 321 12.32 9.79 -8.43
N PHE A 322 12.51 9.26 -7.22
CA PHE A 322 13.44 9.79 -6.22
C PHE A 322 14.87 9.24 -6.36
N ILE A 323 15.07 8.24 -7.21
CA ILE A 323 16.33 7.48 -7.31
C ILE A 323 17.00 7.67 -8.67
N TYR A 324 16.21 7.76 -9.74
CA TYR A 324 16.69 7.68 -11.12
C TYR A 324 16.39 8.96 -11.90
N GLU A 325 17.28 9.28 -12.84
CA GLU A 325 17.21 10.46 -13.71
C GLU A 325 16.38 10.20 -14.98
N ARG A 326 15.09 9.87 -14.84
CA ARG A 326 14.20 9.74 -16.01
C ARG A 326 13.77 11.12 -16.51
N SER A 327 13.73 11.31 -17.83
CA SER A 327 13.25 12.56 -18.43
C SER A 327 11.78 12.83 -18.08
N PHE A 328 11.44 14.12 -17.94
CA PHE A 328 10.05 14.57 -17.95
C PHE A 328 9.49 14.43 -19.35
N ILE A 329 8.25 13.98 -19.47
CA ILE A 329 7.53 13.88 -20.74
C ILE A 329 6.37 14.88 -20.72
N GLY A 330 6.30 15.71 -21.76
CA GLY A 330 5.22 16.68 -21.95
C GLY A 330 3.93 16.00 -22.37
N LEU A 331 2.82 16.71 -22.19
CA LEU A 331 1.47 16.22 -22.48
C LEU A 331 0.72 17.18 -23.39
N GLU A 332 -0.02 16.62 -24.36
CA GLU A 332 -1.08 17.31 -25.10
C GLU A 332 -2.41 16.62 -24.77
N GLY A 333 -3.23 17.27 -23.95
CA GLY A 333 -4.37 16.60 -23.31
C GLY A 333 -3.89 15.50 -22.35
N PHE A 334 -4.15 14.23 -22.70
CA PHE A 334 -3.69 13.06 -21.95
C PHE A 334 -2.61 12.25 -22.67
N GLU A 335 -2.20 12.69 -23.86
CA GLU A 335 -1.23 11.98 -24.69
C GLU A 335 0.19 12.48 -24.43
N GLU A 336 1.13 11.53 -24.32
CA GLU A 336 2.56 11.80 -24.16
C GLU A 336 3.16 12.27 -25.50
N VAL A 337 3.69 13.50 -25.56
CA VAL A 337 4.20 14.09 -26.83
C VAL A 337 5.71 14.04 -26.99
N GLY A 338 6.48 13.90 -25.91
CA GLY A 338 7.94 13.78 -25.97
C GLY A 338 8.67 14.34 -24.74
N PRO A 339 10.00 14.17 -24.67
CA PRO A 339 10.78 14.65 -23.55
C PRO A 339 10.82 16.17 -23.46
N VAL A 340 10.82 16.68 -22.23
CA VAL A 340 10.95 18.10 -21.89
C VAL A 340 12.22 18.26 -21.07
N ASP A 341 13.09 19.18 -21.50
CA ASP A 341 14.28 19.55 -20.73
C ASP A 341 13.86 20.19 -19.40
N GLU A 342 14.60 19.91 -18.32
CA GLU A 342 14.30 20.42 -16.97
C GLU A 342 14.22 21.97 -16.90
N LYS A 343 14.99 22.68 -17.72
CA LYS A 343 15.01 24.15 -17.80
C LYS A 343 13.70 24.73 -18.35
N ASP A 344 12.99 23.93 -19.13
CA ASP A 344 11.75 24.27 -19.85
C ASP A 344 10.50 23.81 -19.09
N LEU A 345 10.66 23.27 -17.88
CA LEU A 345 9.55 23.07 -16.95
C LEU A 345 8.95 24.43 -16.56
N VAL A 346 7.62 24.54 -16.67
CA VAL A 346 6.87 25.78 -16.43
C VAL A 346 5.87 25.63 -15.29
N ARG A 347 5.60 26.75 -14.62
CA ARG A 347 4.60 26.82 -13.57
C ARG A 347 3.20 26.52 -14.13
N GLY A 348 2.44 25.67 -13.43
CA GLY A 348 1.16 25.13 -13.89
C GLY A 348 1.29 23.98 -14.90
N GLY A 349 2.51 23.54 -15.21
CA GLY A 349 2.75 22.43 -16.12
C GLY A 349 2.35 21.08 -15.53
N ILE A 350 1.89 20.19 -16.42
CA ILE A 350 1.59 18.79 -16.12
C ILE A 350 2.50 17.92 -16.97
N TYR A 351 3.20 16.98 -16.33
CA TYR A 351 4.17 16.12 -16.96
C TYR A 351 3.96 14.67 -16.57
N THR A 352 4.46 13.76 -17.39
CA THR A 352 4.56 12.33 -17.08
C THR A 352 6.02 11.98 -16.79
N TYR A 353 6.25 11.02 -15.88
CA TYR A 353 7.59 10.59 -15.46
C TYR A 353 8.40 11.69 -14.76
N GLY A 354 9.60 12.03 -15.23
CA GLY A 354 10.52 12.93 -14.54
C GLY A 354 11.32 12.29 -13.42
N ASN A 355 12.03 13.15 -12.70
CA ASN A 355 12.93 12.80 -11.60
C ASN A 355 12.98 13.91 -10.54
N TRP A 356 13.48 13.56 -9.36
CA TRP A 356 13.59 14.48 -8.22
C TRP A 356 14.53 15.67 -8.47
N THR A 357 15.66 15.45 -9.16
CA THR A 357 16.67 16.48 -9.43
C THR A 357 16.08 17.64 -10.25
N GLY A 358 15.42 17.32 -11.37
CA GLY A 358 14.78 18.32 -12.23
C GLY A 358 13.61 19.03 -11.53
N LEU A 359 12.86 18.32 -10.67
CA LEU A 359 11.85 18.96 -9.83
C LEU A 359 12.48 19.95 -8.84
N CYS A 360 13.60 19.59 -8.18
CA CYS A 360 14.32 20.51 -7.29
C CYS A 360 14.83 21.74 -8.03
N ASN A 361 15.36 21.58 -9.24
CA ASN A 361 15.79 22.69 -10.09
C ASN A 361 14.62 23.63 -10.41
N PHE A 362 13.45 23.07 -10.74
CA PHE A 362 12.22 23.83 -10.92
C PHE A 362 11.82 24.59 -9.64
N LEU A 363 11.81 23.93 -8.49
CA LEU A 363 11.41 24.54 -7.20
C LEU A 363 12.37 25.64 -6.76
N LYS A 364 13.68 25.44 -6.93
CA LYS A 364 14.71 26.45 -6.66
C LYS A 364 14.52 27.69 -7.52
N LYS A 365 14.30 27.51 -8.83
CA LYS A 365 14.05 28.60 -9.78
C LYS A 365 12.83 29.45 -9.38
N HIS A 366 11.74 28.81 -8.95
CA HIS A 366 10.46 29.50 -8.72
C HIS A 366 10.25 29.97 -7.27
N SER A 367 10.94 29.40 -6.29
CA SER A 367 10.88 29.86 -4.90
C SER A 367 11.76 31.09 -4.67
N GLY A 368 12.81 31.26 -5.48
CA GLY A 368 13.83 32.29 -5.29
C GLY A 368 14.81 31.98 -4.16
N ALA A 369 14.63 30.87 -3.45
CA ALA A 369 15.56 30.39 -2.42
C ALA A 369 16.72 29.62 -3.08
N SER A 370 17.94 29.80 -2.57
CA SER A 370 19.11 29.04 -3.05
C SER A 370 19.04 27.56 -2.68
N ASP A 371 18.37 27.25 -1.58
CA ASP A 371 18.17 25.92 -1.01
C ASP A 371 16.77 25.87 -0.36
N PRO A 372 15.69 25.70 -1.16
CA PRO A 372 14.34 25.70 -0.63
C PRO A 372 14.13 24.51 0.31
N LYS A 373 13.49 24.74 1.46
CA LYS A 373 13.12 23.67 2.38
C LYS A 373 11.89 22.95 1.83
N ILE A 374 12.04 21.65 1.53
CA ILE A 374 10.98 20.85 0.89
C ILE A 374 10.44 19.81 1.89
N ILE A 375 9.11 19.65 1.91
CA ILE A 375 8.44 18.57 2.62
C ILE A 375 7.45 17.85 1.70
N TYR A 376 7.39 16.52 1.79
CA TYR A 376 6.55 15.68 0.94
C TYR A 376 5.60 14.79 1.78
N PHE A 377 4.32 14.79 1.41
CA PHE A 377 3.26 14.04 2.08
C PHE A 377 2.86 12.83 1.23
N GLY A 378 2.75 11.66 1.85
CA GLY A 378 2.25 10.46 1.16
C GLY A 378 1.86 9.33 2.09
N ASP A 379 1.10 8.37 1.59
CA ASP A 379 0.57 7.22 2.36
C ASP A 379 1.41 5.95 2.21
N ASN A 380 2.04 5.74 1.06
CA ASN A 380 2.83 4.54 0.83
C ASN A 380 4.19 4.64 1.55
N LEU A 381 4.32 3.95 2.68
CA LEU A 381 5.48 4.08 3.57
C LEU A 381 6.83 3.74 2.92
N VAL A 382 6.85 2.92 1.87
CA VAL A 382 8.09 2.62 1.14
C VAL A 382 8.36 3.67 0.07
N GLN A 383 7.36 3.94 -0.78
CA GLN A 383 7.54 4.79 -1.97
C GLN A 383 7.57 6.29 -1.65
N ASP A 384 6.80 6.72 -0.65
CA ASP A 384 6.57 8.13 -0.34
C ASP A 384 7.23 8.59 0.95
N ILE A 385 7.64 7.67 1.83
CA ILE A 385 8.27 8.00 3.11
C ILE A 385 9.72 7.53 3.15
N TYR A 386 9.96 6.22 3.17
CA TYR A 386 11.33 5.67 3.21
C TYR A 386 12.19 6.17 2.05
N THR A 387 11.71 6.04 0.81
CA THR A 387 12.53 6.35 -0.37
C THR A 387 12.98 7.83 -0.40
N PRO A 388 12.08 8.83 -0.37
CA PRO A 388 12.52 10.22 -0.40
C PRO A 388 13.37 10.59 0.82
N ALA A 389 13.07 10.08 2.01
CA ALA A 389 13.87 10.38 3.21
C ALA A 389 15.30 9.82 3.14
N VAL A 390 15.51 8.70 2.44
CA VAL A 390 16.84 8.06 2.31
C VAL A 390 17.62 8.62 1.12
N HIS A 391 16.96 8.96 0.02
CA HIS A 391 17.61 9.31 -1.25
C HIS A 391 17.62 10.81 -1.56
N THR A 392 16.95 11.64 -0.77
CA THR A 392 16.81 13.07 -1.03
C THR A 392 16.92 13.89 0.27
N PRO A 393 17.19 15.21 0.19
CA PRO A 393 17.13 16.10 1.36
C PRO A 393 15.70 16.50 1.77
N CYS A 394 14.67 15.91 1.16
CA CYS A 394 13.26 16.23 1.45
C CYS A 394 12.84 15.66 2.81
N ASP A 395 12.18 16.48 3.63
CA ASP A 395 11.48 15.98 4.80
C ASP A 395 10.18 15.27 4.37
N THR A 396 9.71 14.29 5.12
CA THR A 396 8.48 13.56 4.77
C THR A 396 7.44 13.58 5.87
N VAL A 397 6.17 13.45 5.49
CA VAL A 397 5.01 13.32 6.38
C VAL A 397 4.18 12.12 5.95
N ALA A 398 4.06 11.13 6.84
CA ALA A 398 3.28 9.94 6.58
C ALA A 398 1.78 10.22 6.79
N ILE A 399 0.97 9.94 5.77
CA ILE A 399 -0.49 9.86 5.89
C ILE A 399 -0.86 8.42 6.24
N CYS A 400 -1.56 8.20 7.35
CA CYS A 400 -1.87 6.85 7.84
C CYS A 400 -3.24 6.81 8.52
N GLU A 401 -4.26 6.34 7.79
CA GLU A 401 -5.65 6.30 8.30
C GLU A 401 -5.80 5.34 9.50
N GLU A 402 -4.90 4.36 9.63
CA GLU A 402 -4.83 3.44 10.78
C GLU A 402 -4.61 4.19 12.11
N LEU A 403 -3.99 5.38 12.10
CA LEU A 403 -3.85 6.19 13.32
C LEU A 403 -5.21 6.51 13.96
N GLN A 404 -6.17 6.91 13.12
CA GLN A 404 -7.52 7.22 13.56
C GLN A 404 -8.30 5.94 13.86
N ALA A 405 -8.17 4.91 13.02
CA ALA A 405 -8.91 3.65 13.19
C ALA A 405 -8.52 2.89 14.47
N GLU A 406 -7.24 2.93 14.86
CA GLU A 406 -6.77 2.32 16.11
C GLU A 406 -6.93 3.23 17.34
N GLY A 407 -7.33 4.49 17.14
CA GLY A 407 -7.44 5.48 18.23
C GLY A 407 -6.10 5.77 18.91
N VAL A 408 -5.02 5.75 18.15
CA VAL A 408 -3.66 5.92 18.67
C VAL A 408 -3.19 7.36 18.50
N PHE A 409 -2.20 7.77 19.30
CA PHE A 409 -1.57 9.10 19.25
C PHE A 409 -2.52 10.29 19.49
N GLY A 410 -3.55 10.06 20.30
CA GLY A 410 -4.52 11.10 20.68
C GLY A 410 -5.60 11.34 19.63
N HIS A 411 -5.76 10.43 18.67
CA HIS A 411 -6.88 10.44 17.74
C HIS A 411 -8.08 9.66 18.29
N ASP A 412 -9.28 10.21 18.10
CA ASP A 412 -10.52 9.52 18.44
C ASP A 412 -10.80 8.41 17.42
N ARG A 413 -11.23 7.25 17.91
CA ARG A 413 -11.59 6.08 17.10
C ARG A 413 -12.95 6.26 16.44
N THR A 414 -12.96 6.98 15.32
CA THR A 414 -14.18 7.37 14.59
C THR A 414 -14.09 7.12 13.09
N HIS A 415 -13.20 6.22 12.64
CA HIS A 415 -13.00 6.00 11.21
C HIS A 415 -14.19 5.23 10.60
N ALA A 416 -14.73 5.72 9.48
CA ALA A 416 -15.93 5.12 8.86
C ALA A 416 -15.70 3.69 8.34
N ASP A 417 -14.48 3.43 7.82
CA ASP A 417 -14.06 2.12 7.32
C ASP A 417 -13.17 1.35 8.32
N GLU A 418 -13.34 1.57 9.63
CA GLU A 418 -12.52 0.96 10.68
C GLU A 418 -12.37 -0.57 10.51
N LEU A 419 -13.45 -1.26 10.12
CA LEU A 419 -13.46 -2.73 9.92
C LEU A 419 -12.49 -3.24 8.85
N PHE A 420 -11.96 -2.37 7.99
CA PHE A 420 -10.94 -2.69 6.99
C PHE A 420 -9.54 -2.22 7.38
N LEU A 421 -9.42 -1.40 8.43
CA LEU A 421 -8.17 -0.78 8.86
C LEU A 421 -7.58 -1.41 10.11
N ILE A 422 -8.41 -2.09 10.91
CA ILE A 422 -7.97 -2.83 12.10
C ILE A 422 -8.22 -4.32 11.90
N SER A 423 -7.44 -5.14 12.59
CA SER A 423 -7.57 -6.59 12.53
C SER A 423 -7.32 -7.21 13.90
N SER A 424 -8.26 -8.04 14.37
CA SER A 424 -8.06 -8.90 15.54
C SER A 424 -7.21 -10.13 15.20
N THR A 425 -7.32 -10.62 13.96
CA THR A 425 -6.50 -11.71 13.41
C THR A 425 -5.02 -11.33 13.42
N TRP A 426 -4.67 -10.17 12.85
CA TRP A 426 -3.27 -9.75 12.69
C TRP A 426 -2.77 -8.86 13.83
N GLY A 427 -3.66 -8.22 14.59
CA GLY A 427 -3.34 -7.22 15.64
C GLY A 427 -3.09 -5.80 15.11
N SER A 428 -2.65 -4.89 15.98
CA SER A 428 -2.40 -3.46 15.66
C SER A 428 -1.37 -3.24 14.55
N TYR A 429 -1.62 -2.40 13.56
CA TYR A 429 -0.68 -2.03 12.49
C TYR A 429 0.70 -1.54 13.00
N PHE A 430 0.75 -0.91 14.17
CA PHE A 430 1.96 -0.29 14.70
C PHE A 430 2.76 -1.16 15.67
N ARG A 431 2.10 -2.05 16.42
CA ARG A 431 2.73 -2.75 17.55
C ARG A 431 2.27 -4.19 17.64
N HIS A 432 3.17 -5.05 18.09
CA HIS A 432 2.87 -6.41 18.47
C HIS A 432 2.81 -6.51 19.99
N HIS A 433 1.60 -6.67 20.54
CA HIS A 433 1.37 -6.57 21.99
C HIS A 433 2.09 -7.67 22.78
N GLU A 434 2.11 -8.91 22.28
CA GLU A 434 2.68 -10.04 23.01
C GLU A 434 4.20 -9.92 23.18
N SER A 435 4.91 -9.56 22.11
CA SER A 435 6.37 -9.39 22.15
C SER A 435 6.81 -7.99 22.55
N ARG A 436 5.86 -7.05 22.71
CA ARG A 436 6.10 -5.61 22.93
C ARG A 436 7.04 -4.99 21.89
N LYS A 437 7.12 -5.58 20.69
CA LYS A 437 7.92 -5.06 19.57
C LYS A 437 7.08 -4.13 18.71
N HIS A 438 7.76 -3.16 18.11
CA HIS A 438 7.21 -2.36 17.03
C HIS A 438 7.17 -3.16 15.73
N THR A 439 6.17 -2.92 14.90
CA THR A 439 6.14 -3.44 13.53
C THR A 439 7.17 -2.71 12.66
N ILE A 440 7.52 -3.29 11.52
CA ILE A 440 8.35 -2.60 10.53
C ILE A 440 7.72 -1.28 10.06
N TRP A 441 6.39 -1.21 10.01
CA TRP A 441 5.66 -0.01 9.58
C TRP A 441 5.78 1.14 10.55
N HIS A 442 5.64 0.85 11.85
CA HIS A 442 5.96 1.82 12.90
C HIS A 442 7.37 2.38 12.74
N ASP A 443 8.35 1.49 12.55
CA ASP A 443 9.76 1.87 12.53
C ASP A 443 10.12 2.71 11.30
N ILE A 444 9.52 2.38 10.14
CA ILE A 444 9.66 3.21 8.93
C ILE A 444 9.12 4.62 9.19
N ILE A 445 7.92 4.74 9.75
CA ILE A 445 7.32 6.04 10.07
C ILE A 445 8.21 6.81 11.05
N GLN A 446 8.61 6.19 12.16
CA GLN A 446 9.41 6.82 13.21
C GLN A 446 10.78 7.31 12.71
N LYS A 447 11.45 6.54 11.84
CA LYS A 447 12.81 6.86 11.36
C LYS A 447 12.83 7.83 10.20
N HIS A 448 11.82 7.78 9.32
CA HIS A 448 11.88 8.44 8.03
C HIS A 448 10.88 9.59 7.87
N SER A 449 9.96 9.77 8.81
CA SER A 449 8.95 10.82 8.76
C SER A 449 9.08 11.81 9.92
N LYS A 450 8.82 13.10 9.65
CA LYS A 450 8.85 14.14 10.70
C LYS A 450 7.62 14.10 11.60
N THR A 451 6.48 13.82 11.00
CA THR A 451 5.20 13.67 11.70
C THR A 451 4.34 12.66 10.93
N CYS A 452 3.40 12.01 11.61
CA CYS A 452 2.43 11.11 10.99
C CYS A 452 1.04 11.60 11.36
N ILE A 453 0.17 11.69 10.37
CA ILE A 453 -1.16 12.29 10.49
C ILE A 453 -2.19 11.38 9.82
N PRO A 454 -3.44 11.35 10.30
CA PRO A 454 -4.45 10.44 9.75
C PRO A 454 -4.95 10.88 8.38
N SER A 455 -4.91 12.18 8.07
CA SER A 455 -5.33 12.74 6.77
C SER A 455 -4.94 14.21 6.66
N LEU A 456 -5.02 14.76 5.44
CA LEU A 456 -4.94 16.21 5.25
C LEU A 456 -6.18 16.97 5.74
N GLU A 457 -7.33 16.30 5.88
CA GLU A 457 -8.51 16.89 6.53
C GLU A 457 -8.22 17.22 8.00
N TYR A 458 -7.47 16.35 8.69
CA TYR A 458 -6.98 16.63 10.04
C TYR A 458 -6.09 17.88 10.07
N VAL A 459 -5.18 18.03 9.11
CA VAL A 459 -4.31 19.22 8.99
C VAL A 459 -5.14 20.48 8.76
N ALA A 460 -6.11 20.41 7.85
CA ALA A 460 -7.00 21.51 7.53
C ALA A 460 -7.98 21.89 8.66
N SER A 461 -8.14 21.02 9.67
CA SER A 461 -8.91 21.33 10.89
C SER A 461 -8.14 22.18 11.90
N LYS A 462 -6.82 22.33 11.71
CA LYS A 462 -5.93 23.08 12.61
C LYS A 462 -5.60 24.46 12.03
N PRO A 463 -5.18 25.43 12.87
CA PRO A 463 -4.56 26.66 12.38
C PRO A 463 -3.42 26.37 11.41
N ILE A 464 -3.25 27.23 10.41
CA ILE A 464 -2.23 27.06 9.36
C ILE A 464 -0.79 27.00 9.89
N ASP A 465 -0.54 27.61 11.05
CA ASP A 465 0.73 27.68 11.78
C ASP A 465 0.79 26.72 12.98
N TYR A 466 -0.11 25.73 13.03
CA TYR A 466 -0.12 24.70 14.04
C TYR A 466 1.21 23.93 14.09
N GLU A 467 1.67 23.67 15.32
CA GLU A 467 2.86 22.90 15.60
C GLU A 467 2.53 21.42 15.70
N TYR A 468 2.99 20.65 14.72
CA TYR A 468 2.88 19.20 14.75
C TYR A 468 4.06 18.66 15.54
N GLY A 469 3.76 17.96 16.63
CA GLY A 469 4.77 17.26 17.41
C GLY A 469 5.50 16.23 16.56
N SER A 470 6.75 15.94 16.94
CA SER A 470 7.46 14.79 16.40
C SER A 470 6.69 13.52 16.73
N ILE A 471 6.74 12.57 15.81
CA ILE A 471 6.14 11.25 15.96
C ILE A 471 6.62 10.60 17.25
N GLN A 472 5.69 10.38 18.19
CA GLN A 472 5.90 9.55 19.38
C GLN A 472 5.04 8.32 19.22
N LEU A 473 5.46 7.42 18.33
CA LEU A 473 4.73 6.19 18.03
C LEU A 473 4.83 5.14 19.13
#